data_AF-A0A3L6PHJ6-F1
#
_entry.id   AF-A0A3L6PHJ6-F1
#
_cell.length_a   1.000
_cell.length_b   1.000
_cell.length_c   1.000
_cell.angle_alpha   90.00
_cell.angle_beta   90.00
_cell.angle_gamma   90.00
#
_symmetry.space_group_name_H-M   'P 1'
#
loop_
_entity.id
_entity.type
_entity.pdbx_description
1 polymer ?
#
loop_
_entity_poly.entity_id
_entity_poly.type
_entity_poly.pdbx_seq_one_letter_code
_entity_poly.pdbx_strand_id
1 'polypeptide(L)'
;MGNTPATGGGGSSCSTSTIIAEKSTGSHILRVDGFSGTKGLGVGKSLNSGTFTAGGHSWYIAYFPDGEDEECADWVSVYLHLDRPGPGAKDSAAVKARFEFSLQDRNGCPVSSYRKKSSAVTTFSLADGARCSGHKKFIQRKDFEWL
;
A
#
# COMPACT_ATOMS: atom_id res chain seq x y z
N MET A 1 -61.71 41.45 -28.57
CA MET A 1 -60.54 41.82 -27.74
C MET A 1 -60.25 40.63 -26.87
N GLY A 2 -59.23 39.85 -27.23
CA GLY A 2 -58.83 38.66 -26.49
C GLY A 2 -58.05 39.04 -25.24
N ASN A 3 -58.11 38.18 -24.23
CA ASN A 3 -57.08 38.02 -23.21
C ASN A 3 -57.34 36.70 -22.47
N THR A 4 -56.43 35.74 -22.63
CA THR A 4 -56.32 34.56 -21.77
C THR A 4 -54.86 34.54 -21.32
N PRO A 5 -54.53 34.72 -20.02
CA PRO A 5 -53.18 34.51 -19.55
C PRO A 5 -52.92 33.00 -19.38
N ALA A 6 -51.78 32.58 -19.91
CA ALA A 6 -51.30 31.22 -19.94
C ALA A 6 -50.90 30.69 -18.55
N THR A 7 -51.07 29.38 -18.38
CA THR A 7 -50.54 28.57 -17.29
C THR A 7 -49.01 28.65 -17.27
N GLY A 8 -48.45 29.37 -16.28
CA GLY A 8 -47.02 29.38 -16.00
C GLY A 8 -46.61 28.10 -15.27
N GLY A 9 -46.24 27.07 -16.02
CA GLY A 9 -45.58 25.87 -15.48
C GLY A 9 -44.15 26.20 -15.06
N GLY A 10 -43.96 26.63 -13.81
CA GLY A 10 -42.65 26.81 -13.20
C GLY A 10 -41.98 25.47 -12.96
N GLY A 11 -41.36 24.90 -13.99
CA GLY A 11 -40.44 23.79 -13.84
C GLY A 11 -39.16 24.27 -13.17
N SER A 12 -39.05 24.07 -11.86
CA SER A 12 -37.80 24.31 -11.12
C SER A 12 -36.69 23.44 -11.72
N SER A 13 -35.77 24.07 -12.46
CA SER A 13 -34.58 23.39 -12.97
C SER A 13 -33.62 23.12 -11.82
N CYS A 14 -33.68 21.92 -11.27
CA CYS A 14 -32.69 21.38 -10.36
C CYS A 14 -31.36 21.19 -11.11
N SER A 15 -30.28 21.82 -10.62
CA SER A 15 -28.92 21.53 -11.10
C SER A 15 -28.20 20.66 -10.07
N THR A 16 -27.71 19.52 -10.52
CA THR A 16 -26.89 18.61 -9.70
C THR A 16 -25.43 18.77 -10.10
N SER A 17 -24.53 18.81 -9.11
CA SER A 17 -23.10 18.65 -9.32
C SER A 17 -22.58 17.47 -8.49
N THR A 18 -21.50 16.86 -8.94
CA THR A 18 -20.89 15.70 -8.27
C THR A 18 -19.40 15.97 -8.08
N ILE A 19 -18.92 15.75 -6.85
CA ILE A 19 -17.49 15.74 -6.54
C ILE A 19 -17.02 14.30 -6.64
N ILE A 20 -16.20 13.99 -7.65
CA ILE A 20 -15.58 12.67 -7.81
C ILE A 20 -14.19 12.75 -7.18
N ALA A 21 -13.98 12.01 -6.08
CA ALA A 21 -12.64 11.80 -5.54
C ALA A 21 -12.02 10.60 -6.26
N GLU A 22 -11.08 10.84 -7.16
CA GLU A 22 -10.32 9.76 -7.79
C GLU A 22 -9.39 9.10 -6.78
N LYS A 23 -9.60 7.81 -6.53
CA LYS A 23 -8.72 7.00 -5.72
C LYS A 23 -7.97 6.04 -6.63
N SER A 24 -6.72 6.35 -6.91
CA SER A 24 -5.82 5.44 -7.60
C SER A 24 -5.40 4.28 -6.67
N THR A 25 -5.55 3.05 -7.13
CA THR A 25 -5.03 1.86 -6.47
C THR A 25 -3.92 1.22 -7.32
N GLY A 26 -3.02 0.49 -6.67
CA GLY A 26 -1.98 -0.29 -7.33
C GLY A 26 -1.72 -1.57 -6.55
N SER A 27 -1.12 -2.57 -7.21
CA SER A 27 -0.72 -3.83 -6.59
C SER A 27 0.64 -4.24 -7.12
N HIS A 28 1.44 -4.88 -6.27
CA HIS A 28 2.74 -5.42 -6.63
C HIS A 28 2.90 -6.79 -5.97
N ILE A 29 3.39 -7.76 -6.74
CA ILE A 29 3.67 -9.11 -6.25
C ILE A 29 5.19 -9.23 -6.13
N LEU A 30 5.68 -9.30 -4.90
CA LEU A 30 7.06 -9.68 -4.62
C LEU A 30 7.15 -11.21 -4.57
N ARG A 31 7.88 -11.80 -5.54
CA ARG A 31 8.25 -13.21 -5.50
C ARG A 31 9.65 -13.35 -4.91
N VAL A 32 9.78 -14.23 -3.92
CA VAL A 32 11.06 -14.58 -3.30
C VAL A 32 11.35 -16.02 -3.65
N ASP A 33 12.06 -16.22 -4.76
CA ASP A 33 12.48 -17.55 -5.18
C ASP A 33 13.63 -18.03 -4.28
N GLY A 34 13.53 -19.27 -3.80
CA GLY A 34 14.54 -19.84 -2.92
C GLY A 34 14.60 -19.19 -1.53
N PHE A 35 13.44 -18.94 -0.91
CA PHE A 35 13.32 -18.39 0.46
C PHE A 35 14.26 -19.06 1.49
N SER A 36 14.50 -20.37 1.37
CA SER A 36 15.46 -21.08 2.23
C SER A 36 16.87 -20.48 2.16
N GLY A 37 17.30 -20.01 0.99
CA GLY A 37 18.58 -19.36 0.76
C GLY A 37 18.63 -17.89 1.19
N THR A 38 17.49 -17.27 1.53
CA THR A 38 17.46 -15.92 2.11
C THR A 38 17.53 -15.93 3.63
N LYS A 39 17.33 -17.08 4.29
CA LYS A 39 17.53 -17.24 5.73
C LYS A 39 19.02 -17.11 6.08
N GLY A 40 19.33 -16.52 7.23
CA GLY A 40 20.71 -16.35 7.69
C GLY A 40 21.41 -15.11 7.09
N LEU A 41 20.65 -14.20 6.49
CA LEU A 41 21.13 -12.87 6.12
C LEU A 41 21.50 -12.06 7.38
N GLY A 42 20.85 -12.35 8.50
CA GLY A 42 21.04 -11.74 9.80
C GLY A 42 19.91 -10.77 10.15
N VAL A 43 19.64 -10.65 11.45
CA VAL A 43 18.65 -9.73 12.00
C VAL A 43 18.94 -8.29 11.53
N GLY A 44 17.89 -7.58 11.12
CA GLY A 44 17.98 -6.20 10.63
C GLY A 44 18.54 -6.06 9.21
N LYS A 45 18.81 -7.15 8.50
CA LYS A 45 19.17 -7.11 7.07
C LYS A 45 17.94 -7.32 6.21
N SER A 46 17.79 -6.47 5.18
CA SER A 46 16.69 -6.55 4.24
C SER A 46 17.13 -6.88 2.82
N LEU A 47 16.20 -7.48 2.07
CA LEU A 47 16.20 -7.54 0.62
C LEU A 47 15.08 -6.63 0.12
N ASN A 48 15.39 -5.78 -0.86
CA ASN A 48 14.43 -4.83 -1.40
C ASN A 48 13.87 -5.36 -2.73
N SER A 49 12.57 -5.18 -2.94
CA SER A 49 11.96 -5.41 -4.24
C SER A 49 12.49 -4.41 -5.29
N GLY A 50 12.22 -4.71 -6.56
CA GLY A 50 12.22 -3.67 -7.58
C GLY A 50 11.21 -2.56 -7.24
N THR A 51 11.44 -1.37 -7.78
CA THR A 51 10.50 -0.27 -7.62
C THR A 51 9.24 -0.49 -8.46
N PHE A 52 8.10 0.00 -7.97
CA PHE A 52 6.83 -0.05 -8.68
C PHE A 52 6.05 1.24 -8.47
N THR A 53 5.16 1.54 -9.41
CA THR A 53 4.34 2.75 -9.36
C THR A 53 2.93 2.43 -8.87
N ALA A 54 2.47 3.18 -7.87
CA ALA A 54 1.08 3.14 -7.40
C ALA A 54 0.64 4.54 -6.98
N GLY A 55 -0.53 4.96 -7.46
CA GLY A 55 -1.06 6.30 -7.23
C GLY A 55 -0.14 7.45 -7.64
N GLY A 56 0.60 7.26 -8.74
CA GLY A 56 1.53 8.27 -9.25
C GLY A 56 2.84 8.40 -8.46
N HIS A 57 3.07 7.55 -7.46
CA HIS A 57 4.27 7.55 -6.62
C HIS A 57 5.11 6.29 -6.85
N SER A 58 6.42 6.39 -6.67
CA SER A 58 7.36 5.26 -6.72
C SER A 58 7.50 4.65 -5.33
N TRP A 59 7.39 3.32 -5.26
CA TRP A 59 7.44 2.55 -4.03
C TRP A 59 8.37 1.35 -4.20
N TYR A 60 8.86 0.80 -3.09
CA TYR A 60 9.44 -0.55 -3.04
C TYR A 60 9.05 -1.24 -1.73
N ILE A 61 9.20 -2.55 -1.68
CA ILE A 61 8.99 -3.37 -0.49
C ILE A 61 10.36 -3.74 0.07
N ALA A 62 10.59 -3.50 1.36
CA ALA A 62 11.72 -4.05 2.10
C ALA A 62 11.25 -5.28 2.87
N TYR A 63 11.90 -6.42 2.63
CA TYR A 63 11.62 -7.71 3.26
C TYR A 63 12.81 -8.13 4.12
N PHE A 64 12.56 -8.49 5.37
CA PHE A 64 13.56 -8.91 6.34
C PHE A 64 13.34 -10.40 6.67
N PRO A 65 14.15 -11.32 6.11
CA PRO A 65 13.98 -12.76 6.29
C PRO A 65 14.14 -13.21 7.74
N ASP A 66 15.07 -12.58 8.46
CA ASP A 66 15.45 -12.90 9.83
C ASP A 66 14.94 -11.86 10.85
N GLY A 67 13.92 -11.08 10.48
CA GLY A 67 13.35 -10.03 11.32
C GLY A 67 14.08 -8.69 11.23
N GLU A 68 13.38 -7.60 11.57
CA GLU A 68 13.95 -6.25 11.63
C GLU A 68 14.88 -6.05 12.82
N ASP A 69 14.56 -6.66 13.96
CA ASP A 69 15.27 -6.54 15.22
C ASP A 69 15.23 -7.87 15.99
N GLU A 70 16.00 -7.95 17.06
CA GLU A 70 16.15 -9.19 17.85
C GLU A 70 14.81 -9.66 18.45
N GLU A 71 13.89 -8.74 18.76
CA GLU A 71 12.55 -9.08 19.26
C GLU A 71 11.66 -9.76 18.20
N CYS A 72 12.08 -9.66 16.94
CA CYS A 72 11.38 -10.17 15.78
C CYS A 72 12.21 -11.23 15.02
N ALA A 73 13.29 -11.76 15.59
CA ALA A 73 14.19 -12.72 14.92
C ALA A 73 13.48 -14.01 14.41
N ASP A 74 12.40 -14.42 15.07
CA ASP A 74 11.56 -15.56 14.68
C ASP A 74 10.51 -15.22 13.61
N TRP A 75 10.47 -13.97 13.14
CA TRP A 75 9.46 -13.44 12.24
C TRP A 75 10.09 -12.89 10.97
N VAL A 76 9.34 -13.00 9.88
CA VAL A 76 9.57 -12.19 8.70
C VAL A 76 8.95 -10.81 8.94
N SER A 77 9.72 -9.75 8.71
CA SER A 77 9.21 -8.36 8.70
C SER A 77 9.08 -7.85 7.27
N VAL A 78 8.08 -7.01 7.02
CA VAL A 78 7.83 -6.41 5.69
C VAL A 78 7.39 -4.97 5.81
N TYR A 79 7.95 -4.10 4.97
CA TYR A 79 7.69 -2.67 4.96
C TYR A 79 7.46 -2.16 3.55
N LEU A 80 6.50 -1.24 3.41
CA LEU A 80 6.33 -0.43 2.21
C LEU A 80 7.15 0.84 2.39
N HIS A 81 7.98 1.16 1.41
CA HIS A 81 8.78 2.37 1.39
C HIS A 81 8.34 3.27 0.23
N LEU A 82 8.25 4.57 0.54
CA LEU A 82 8.18 5.60 -0.50
C LEU A 82 9.60 5.81 -1.03
N ASP A 83 9.78 5.50 -2.31
CA ASP A 83 11.04 5.74 -3.03
C ASP A 83 11.11 7.18 -3.50
N ARG A 84 10.07 7.61 -4.24
CA ARG A 84 9.98 8.94 -4.81
C ARG A 84 8.52 9.41 -4.88
N PRO A 85 8.24 10.65 -4.43
CA PRO A 85 6.99 11.32 -4.76
C PRO A 85 6.76 11.42 -6.26
N GLY A 86 5.52 11.75 -6.65
CA GLY A 86 5.13 11.77 -8.05
C GLY A 86 5.87 12.86 -8.83
N PRO A 87 5.85 12.81 -10.18
CA PRO A 87 6.43 13.87 -11.01
C PRO A 87 5.92 15.25 -10.58
N GLY A 88 6.84 16.20 -10.37
CA GLY A 88 6.50 17.58 -9.96
C GLY A 88 6.26 17.78 -8.45
N ALA A 89 6.20 16.71 -7.65
CA ALA A 89 6.16 16.83 -6.19
C ALA A 89 7.57 17.03 -5.63
N LYS A 90 7.68 17.88 -4.59
CA LYS A 90 8.92 18.04 -3.82
C LYS A 90 9.17 16.81 -2.96
N ASP A 91 10.43 16.54 -2.62
CA ASP A 91 10.78 15.45 -1.69
C ASP A 91 10.18 15.63 -0.28
N SER A 92 9.90 16.88 0.10
CA SER A 92 9.18 17.22 1.33
C SER A 92 7.66 16.99 1.25
N ALA A 93 7.14 16.49 0.12
CA ALA A 93 5.72 16.24 -0.03
C ALA A 93 5.32 15.01 0.78
N ALA A 94 4.28 15.19 1.60
CA ALA A 94 3.64 14.11 2.34
C ALA A 94 2.69 13.33 1.42
N VAL A 95 2.98 12.04 1.22
CA VAL A 95 2.15 11.10 0.46
C VAL A 95 1.28 10.30 1.42
N LYS A 96 -0.04 10.33 1.25
CA LYS A 96 -0.98 9.57 2.09
C LYS A 96 -1.42 8.30 1.37
N ALA A 97 -1.25 7.15 2.01
CA ALA A 97 -1.66 5.87 1.44
C ALA A 97 -2.27 4.92 2.49
N ARG A 98 -3.17 4.05 2.03
CA ARG A 98 -3.55 2.82 2.73
C ARG A 98 -2.96 1.66 1.95
N PHE A 99 -2.38 0.70 2.65
CA PHE A 99 -1.74 -0.44 2.02
C PHE A 99 -2.11 -1.73 2.76
N GLU A 100 -1.87 -2.84 2.10
CA GLU A 100 -2.11 -4.17 2.62
C GLU A 100 -1.03 -5.11 2.09
N PHE A 101 -0.50 -5.95 2.98
CA PHE A 101 0.33 -7.08 2.64
C PHE A 101 -0.47 -8.37 2.76
N SER A 102 -0.32 -9.26 1.78
CA SER A 102 -0.93 -10.59 1.80
C SER A 102 0.05 -11.60 1.24
N LEU A 103 0.27 -12.70 1.96
CA LEU A 103 0.97 -13.85 1.42
C LEU A 103 0.08 -14.54 0.37
N GLN A 104 0.66 -14.97 -0.73
CA GLN A 104 -0.05 -15.81 -1.71
C GLN A 104 0.42 -17.27 -1.58
N ASP A 105 -0.49 -18.20 -1.79
CA ASP A 105 -0.17 -19.61 -1.95
C ASP A 105 0.48 -19.89 -3.31
N ARG A 106 0.84 -21.16 -3.55
CA ARG A 106 1.45 -21.60 -4.81
C ARG A 106 0.56 -21.37 -6.06
N ASN A 107 -0.74 -21.19 -5.86
CA ASN A 107 -1.71 -20.94 -6.92
C ASN A 107 -1.94 -19.42 -7.14
N GLY A 108 -1.26 -18.56 -6.39
CA GLY A 108 -1.44 -17.10 -6.44
C GLY A 108 -2.64 -16.60 -5.64
N CYS A 109 -3.31 -17.46 -4.86
CA CYS A 109 -4.44 -17.08 -4.04
C CYS A 109 -3.96 -16.50 -2.70
N PRO A 110 -4.50 -15.36 -2.23
CA PRO A 110 -4.14 -14.80 -0.93
C PRO A 110 -4.47 -15.76 0.22
N VAL A 111 -3.49 -16.05 1.08
CA VAL A 111 -3.66 -16.82 2.30
C VAL A 111 -4.23 -15.91 3.39
N SER A 112 -5.48 -16.17 3.78
CA SER A 112 -6.25 -15.29 4.67
C SER A 112 -5.60 -15.04 6.03
N SER A 113 -4.88 -16.01 6.58
CA SER A 113 -4.16 -15.91 7.86
C SER A 113 -2.99 -14.94 7.83
N TYR A 114 -2.42 -14.68 6.65
CA TYR A 114 -1.24 -13.82 6.46
C TYR A 114 -1.59 -12.57 5.66
N ARG A 115 -2.75 -11.97 5.98
CA ARG A 115 -3.21 -10.71 5.42
C ARG A 115 -3.17 -9.62 6.50
N LYS A 116 -2.35 -8.59 6.30
CA LYS A 116 -2.23 -7.45 7.23
C LYS A 116 -2.43 -6.13 6.50
N LYS A 117 -3.39 -5.36 6.99
CA LYS A 117 -3.75 -4.03 6.48
C LYS A 117 -3.13 -2.95 7.36
N SER A 118 -2.86 -1.78 6.78
CA SER A 118 -2.62 -0.58 7.57
C SER A 118 -3.89 -0.24 8.37
N SER A 119 -3.74 0.05 9.67
CA SER A 119 -4.87 0.38 10.55
C SER A 119 -5.51 1.72 10.21
N ALA A 120 -4.71 2.65 9.70
CA ALA A 120 -5.13 3.98 9.29
C ALA A 120 -4.51 4.36 7.93
N VAL A 121 -4.84 5.56 7.46
CA VAL A 121 -4.09 6.21 6.38
C VAL A 121 -2.72 6.56 6.93
N THR A 122 -1.68 6.00 6.32
CA THR A 122 -0.29 6.30 6.67
C THR A 122 0.20 7.45 5.82
N THR A 123 0.96 8.35 6.45
CA THR A 123 1.66 9.44 5.76
C THR A 123 3.12 9.04 5.56
N PHE A 124 3.59 9.13 4.32
CA PHE A 124 4.95 8.85 3.90
C PHE A 124 5.61 10.16 3.47
N SER A 125 6.84 10.42 3.90
CA SER A 125 7.58 11.64 3.58
C SER A 125 9.06 11.33 3.47
N LEU A 126 9.74 11.88 2.44
CA LEU A 126 11.20 11.75 2.36
C LEU A 126 11.91 12.69 3.33
N ALA A 127 11.28 13.80 3.75
CA ALA A 127 11.90 14.78 4.64
C ALA A 127 11.88 14.37 6.12
N ASP A 128 10.80 13.74 6.58
CA ASP A 128 10.51 13.60 8.02
C ASP A 128 10.87 12.24 8.61
N GLY A 129 11.68 11.43 7.91
CA GLY A 129 12.06 10.08 8.34
C GLY A 129 10.94 9.03 8.28
N ALA A 130 9.68 9.46 8.14
CA ALA A 130 8.50 8.60 7.93
C ALA A 130 8.45 8.03 6.50
N ARG A 131 9.56 7.50 5.99
CA ARG A 131 9.68 6.98 4.62
C ARG A 131 9.02 5.61 4.45
N CYS A 132 8.71 4.93 5.55
CA CYS A 132 8.25 3.56 5.52
C CYS A 132 7.18 3.25 6.57
N SER A 133 6.41 2.20 6.29
CA SER A 133 5.43 1.66 7.22
C SER A 133 5.14 0.20 6.86
N GLY A 134 4.90 -0.63 7.86
CA GLY A 134 4.84 -2.06 7.66
C GLY A 134 4.52 -2.85 8.91
N HIS A 135 4.94 -4.10 8.92
CA HIS A 135 4.68 -5.05 9.98
C HIS A 135 5.97 -5.78 10.39
N LYS A 136 6.45 -5.51 11.60
CA LYS A 136 7.57 -6.22 12.24
C LYS A 136 7.35 -7.73 12.31
N LYS A 137 6.15 -8.15 12.72
CA LYS A 137 5.78 -9.55 12.90
C LYS A 137 4.77 -9.94 11.84
N PHE A 138 5.18 -10.07 10.57
CA PHE A 138 4.24 -10.36 9.48
C PHE A 138 3.87 -11.84 9.43
N ILE A 139 4.86 -12.72 9.32
CA ILE A 139 4.70 -14.18 9.25
C ILE A 139 5.75 -14.83 10.17
N GLN A 140 5.40 -15.89 10.90
CA GLN A 140 6.40 -16.65 11.67
C GLN A 140 7.27 -17.48 10.73
N ARG A 141 8.58 -17.51 10.95
CA ARG A 141 9.50 -18.23 10.07
C ARG A 141 9.23 -19.73 9.98
N LYS A 142 8.75 -20.34 11.07
CA LYS A 142 8.35 -21.76 11.08
C LYS A 142 7.18 -22.05 10.13
N ASP A 143 6.34 -21.05 9.86
CA ASP A 143 5.19 -21.20 8.96
C ASP A 143 5.63 -21.20 7.48
N PHE A 144 6.84 -20.73 7.19
CA PHE A 144 7.46 -20.84 5.86
C PHE A 144 8.12 -22.21 5.61
N GLU A 145 8.25 -23.08 6.61
CA GLU A 145 8.93 -24.37 6.46
C GLU A 145 8.07 -25.45 5.78
N TRP A 146 6.83 -25.12 5.43
CA TRP A 146 5.86 -26.00 4.79
C TRP A 146 5.36 -25.51 3.41
N LEU A 147 5.92 -24.40 2.89
CA LEU A 147 5.61 -23.84 1.57
C LEU A 147 6.68 -24.14 0.54
#